data_AF-D8TZB0-F1
#
_entry.id   AF-D8TZB0-F1
#
_cell.length_a   1.000
_cell.length_b   1.000
_cell.length_c   1.000
_cell.angle_alpha   90.00
_cell.angle_beta   90.00
_cell.angle_gamma   90.00
#
_symmetry.space_group_name_H-M   'P 1'
#
loop_
_entity.id
_entity.type
_entity.pdbx_description
1 polymer ?
#
loop_
_entity_poly.entity_id
_entity_poly.type
_entity_poly.pdbx_seq_one_letter_code
_entity_poly.pdbx_strand_id
1 'polypeptide(L)'
;GFYLKLGQILASKTDMLPQPYTESLSRLLDRLPPAPFRVVRRTIQAELDAPLEALFRELDPFPLASATIAQVHRGQLPDGRHVVVKVQHRSARRMMRSDLANLVALSGLME
;
A
#
# COMPACT_ATOMS: atom_id res chain seq x y z
N GLY A 1 11.09 0.66 -4.21
CA GLY A 1 12.48 0.34 -3.81
C GLY A 1 13.04 1.48 -2.97
N PHE A 2 14.33 1.42 -2.62
CA PHE A 2 15.02 2.45 -1.80
C PHE A 2 14.90 3.87 -2.39
N TYR A 3 15.24 4.05 -3.67
CA TYR A 3 15.19 5.36 -4.35
C TYR A 3 13.79 5.99 -4.41
N LEU A 4 12.75 5.17 -4.61
CA LEU A 4 11.36 5.65 -4.57
C LEU A 4 11.00 6.17 -3.16
N LYS A 5 11.46 5.49 -2.11
CA LYS A 5 11.24 5.90 -0.72
C LYS A 5 11.99 7.19 -0.39
N LEU A 6 13.24 7.29 -0.82
CA LEU A 6 14.05 8.49 -0.66
C LEU A 6 13.37 9.69 -1.34
N GLY A 7 12.87 9.48 -2.57
CA GLY A 7 12.10 10.49 -3.29
C GLY A 7 10.80 10.88 -2.58
N GLN A 8 10.08 9.94 -1.96
CA GLN A 8 8.87 10.24 -1.16
C GLN A 8 9.19 11.01 0.14
N ILE A 9 10.28 10.68 0.83
CA ILE A 9 10.73 11.40 2.03
C ILE A 9 11.11 12.84 1.66
N LEU A 10 11.90 13.01 0.60
CA LEU A 10 12.29 14.32 0.08
C LEU A 10 11.07 15.11 -0.44
N ALA A 11 10.09 14.45 -1.08
CA ALA A 11 8.84 15.08 -1.50
C ALA A 11 8.01 15.62 -0.32
N SER A 12 8.06 14.95 0.84
CA SER A 12 7.33 15.37 2.05
C SER A 12 8.00 16.51 2.84
N LYS A 13 9.26 16.82 2.51
CA LYS A 13 10.11 17.83 3.15
C LYS A 13 10.29 19.03 2.21
N THR A 14 9.18 19.73 1.94
CA THR A 14 9.11 20.91 1.05
C THR A 14 10.04 22.05 1.45
N ASP A 15 10.52 22.06 2.69
CA ASP A 15 11.46 23.01 3.29
C ASP A 15 12.93 22.70 2.97
N MET A 16 13.26 21.48 2.53
CA MET A 16 14.64 21.05 2.29
C MET A 16 15.11 21.16 0.83
N LEU A 17 14.20 21.28 -0.13
CA LEU A 17 14.52 21.28 -1.56
C LEU A 17 13.85 22.45 -2.29
N PRO A 18 14.50 23.01 -3.34
CA PRO A 18 13.87 24.03 -4.19
C PRO A 18 12.60 23.51 -4.85
N GLN A 19 11.60 24.40 -4.99
CA GLN A 19 10.25 24.09 -5.49
C GLN A 19 10.20 23.20 -6.76
N PRO A 20 11.05 23.38 -7.80
CA PRO A 20 11.00 22.54 -9.00
C PRO A 20 11.26 21.05 -8.72
N TYR A 21 12.08 20.74 -7.72
CA TYR A 21 12.37 19.37 -7.32
C TYR A 21 11.19 18.78 -6.56
N THR A 22 10.60 19.53 -5.64
CA THR A 22 9.48 19.04 -4.81
C THR A 22 8.23 18.79 -5.64
N GLU A 23 7.94 19.63 -6.64
CA GLU A 23 6.86 19.41 -7.61
C GLU A 23 7.07 18.15 -8.46
N SER A 24 8.32 17.83 -8.79
CA SER A 24 8.64 16.62 -9.54
C SER A 24 8.55 15.36 -8.67
N LEU A 25 8.98 15.45 -7.41
CA LEU A 25 8.98 14.35 -6.45
C LEU A 25 7.59 14.07 -5.85
N SER A 26 6.68 15.06 -5.82
CA SER A 26 5.30 14.87 -5.34
C SER A 26 4.54 13.79 -6.12
N ARG A 27 4.86 13.61 -7.41
CA ARG A 27 4.33 12.53 -8.25
C ARG A 27 4.72 11.13 -7.76
N LEU A 28 5.76 11.01 -6.93
CA LEU A 28 6.11 9.74 -6.29
C LEU A 28 5.16 9.37 -5.14
N LEU A 29 4.33 10.30 -4.69
CA LEU A 29 3.26 10.06 -3.72
C LEU A 29 1.99 9.51 -4.40
N ASP A 30 1.96 9.42 -5.73
CA ASP A 30 0.79 9.00 -6.48
C ASP A 30 0.41 7.53 -6.24
N ARG A 31 -0.88 7.26 -6.43
CA ARG A 31 -1.50 5.95 -6.25
C ARG A 31 -0.76 4.88 -7.04
N LEU A 32 -0.42 3.78 -6.36
CA LEU A 32 0.14 2.63 -7.06
C LEU A 32 -0.95 1.90 -7.86
N PRO A 33 -0.59 1.31 -9.01
CA PRO A 33 -1.52 0.46 -9.74
C PRO A 33 -2.03 -0.66 -8.83
N PRO A 34 -3.35 -0.94 -8.82
CA PRO A 34 -3.92 -1.96 -7.97
C PRO A 34 -3.44 -3.36 -8.38
N ALA A 35 -3.31 -4.25 -7.40
CA ALA A 35 -3.04 -5.65 -7.70
C ALA A 35 -4.29 -6.29 -8.33
N PRO A 36 -4.12 -7.29 -9.22
CA PRO A 36 -5.23 -8.04 -9.78
C PRO A 36 -6.10 -8.66 -8.67
N PHE A 37 -7.42 -8.63 -8.82
CA PHE A 37 -8.36 -9.12 -7.79
C PHE A 37 -8.10 -10.57 -7.36
N ARG A 38 -7.60 -11.44 -8.27
CA ARG A 38 -7.18 -12.81 -7.91
C ARG A 38 -6.14 -12.86 -6.79
N VAL A 39 -5.26 -11.86 -6.70
CA VAL A 39 -4.25 -11.75 -5.63
C VAL A 39 -4.91 -11.32 -4.34
N VAL A 40 -5.82 -10.34 -4.40
CA VAL A 40 -6.61 -9.86 -3.27
C VAL A 40 -7.41 -10.99 -2.63
N ARG A 41 -8.18 -11.71 -3.46
CA ARG A 41 -8.94 -12.90 -3.08
C ARG A 41 -8.06 -13.93 -2.37
N ARG A 42 -6.92 -14.31 -2.96
CA ARG A 42 -5.98 -15.26 -2.35
C ARG A 42 -5.38 -14.76 -1.03
N THR A 43 -5.14 -13.46 -0.88
CA THR A 43 -4.65 -12.89 0.38
C THR A 43 -5.70 -13.00 1.47
N ILE A 44 -6.94 -12.57 1.19
CA ILE A 44 -8.05 -12.66 2.16
C ILE A 44 -8.27 -14.10 2.60
N GLN A 45 -8.39 -15.03 1.65
CA GLN A 45 -8.66 -16.44 1.96
C GLN A 45 -7.54 -17.08 2.78
N ALA A 46 -6.27 -16.71 2.51
CA ALA A 46 -5.13 -17.25 3.25
C ALA A 46 -5.01 -16.66 4.67
N GLU A 47 -5.42 -15.41 4.89
CA GLU A 47 -5.32 -14.76 6.21
C GLU A 47 -6.52 -15.05 7.12
N LEU A 48 -7.70 -15.29 6.55
CA LEU A 48 -8.94 -15.57 7.29
C LEU A 48 -9.33 -17.06 7.27
N ASP A 49 -8.53 -17.90 6.62
CA ASP A 49 -8.70 -19.36 6.52
C ASP A 49 -10.10 -19.81 6.09
N ALA A 50 -10.68 -19.11 5.12
CA ALA A 50 -12.03 -19.36 4.65
C ALA A 50 -12.20 -18.96 3.17
N PRO A 51 -13.14 -19.59 2.43
CA PRO A 51 -13.47 -19.15 1.08
C PRO A 51 -14.10 -17.75 1.09
N LEU A 52 -13.83 -16.98 0.04
CA LEU A 52 -14.28 -15.58 -0.04
C LEU A 52 -15.81 -15.47 0.04
N GLU A 53 -16.49 -16.45 -0.56
CA GLU A 53 -17.94 -16.61 -0.60
C GLU A 53 -18.58 -16.89 0.77
N ALA A 54 -17.81 -17.44 1.72
CA ALA A 54 -18.28 -17.61 3.09
C ALA A 54 -18.11 -16.33 3.93
N LEU A 55 -17.13 -15.50 3.55
CA LEU A 55 -16.77 -14.28 4.27
C LEU A 55 -17.60 -13.06 3.85
N PHE A 56 -17.93 -12.98 2.56
CA PHE A 56 -18.60 -11.84 1.96
C PHE A 56 -19.74 -12.30 1.07
N ARG A 57 -20.89 -11.62 1.16
CA ARG A 57 -21.95 -11.74 0.17
C ARG A 57 -21.49 -11.16 -1.17
N GLU A 58 -20.80 -10.02 -1.12
CA GLU A 58 -20.23 -9.36 -2.29
C GLU A 58 -18.91 -8.69 -1.92
N LEU A 59 -17.93 -8.74 -2.83
CA LEU A 59 -16.71 -7.96 -2.75
C LEU A 59 -16.39 -7.42 -4.15
N ASP A 60 -16.37 -6.10 -4.30
CA ASP A 60 -16.14 -5.43 -5.57
C ASP A 60 -14.74 -5.76 -6.10
N PRO A 61 -14.59 -6.34 -7.30
CA PRO A 61 -13.29 -6.64 -7.87
C PRO A 61 -12.47 -5.38 -8.19
N PHE A 62 -13.13 -4.23 -8.35
CA PHE A 62 -12.48 -2.94 -8.59
C PHE A 62 -12.23 -2.22 -7.25
N PRO A 63 -10.98 -1.86 -6.95
CA PRO A 63 -10.67 -1.17 -5.70
C PRO A 63 -11.13 0.28 -5.73
N LEU A 64 -11.58 0.77 -4.57
CA LEU A 64 -11.82 2.19 -4.32
C LEU A 64 -10.53 3.01 -4.41
N ALA A 65 -9.45 2.43 -3.89
CA ALA A 65 -8.15 3.06 -3.80
C ALA A 65 -7.06 2.00 -3.70
N SER A 66 -5.86 2.36 -4.16
CA SER A 66 -4.65 1.55 -4.06
C SER A 66 -3.50 2.46 -3.65
N ALA A 67 -2.72 1.99 -2.67
CA ALA A 67 -1.59 2.71 -2.10
C ALA A 67 -0.40 1.76 -1.91
N THR A 68 0.73 2.27 -1.44
CA THR A 68 1.99 1.52 -1.29
C THR A 68 1.89 0.27 -0.43
N ILE A 69 1.00 0.26 0.58
CA ILE A 69 0.90 -0.80 1.58
C ILE A 69 -0.31 -1.71 1.32
N ALA A 70 -1.41 -1.15 0.81
CA ALA A 70 -2.68 -1.84 0.73
C ALA A 70 -3.56 -1.25 -0.36
N GLN A 71 -4.54 -2.04 -0.78
CA GLN A 71 -5.67 -1.58 -1.58
C GLN A 71 -6.98 -1.79 -0.84
N VAL A 72 -8.00 -1.03 -1.22
CA VAL A 72 -9.27 -0.91 -0.50
C VAL A 72 -10.41 -1.28 -1.44
N HIS A 73 -11.31 -2.16 -0.99
CA HIS A 73 -12.45 -2.65 -1.76
C HIS A 73 -13.76 -2.37 -1.03
N ARG A 74 -14.84 -2.15 -1.79
CA ARG A 74 -16.21 -2.20 -1.24
C ARG A 74 -16.63 -3.65 -1.09
N GLY A 75 -17.36 -3.96 -0.02
CA GLY A 75 -17.99 -5.26 0.14
C GLY A 75 -19.27 -5.20 0.95
N GLN A 76 -19.97 -6.33 0.96
CA GLN A 76 -21.15 -6.57 1.79
C GLN A 76 -20.98 -7.91 2.51
N LEU A 77 -21.24 -7.92 3.82
CA LEU A 77 -21.20 -9.12 4.64
C LEU A 77 -22.45 -9.99 4.44
N PRO A 78 -22.42 -11.27 4.84
CA PRO A 78 -23.58 -12.17 4.74
C PRO A 78 -24.84 -11.67 5.45
N ASP A 79 -24.69 -10.84 6.49
CA ASP A 79 -25.78 -10.20 7.23
C ASP A 79 -26.34 -8.92 6.56
N GLY A 80 -25.79 -8.53 5.40
CA GLY A 80 -26.22 -7.35 4.65
C GLY A 80 -25.52 -6.04 5.03
N ARG A 81 -24.64 -6.03 6.04
CA ARG A 81 -23.86 -4.82 6.38
C ARG A 81 -22.85 -4.49 5.28
N HIS A 82 -22.78 -3.21 4.91
CA HIS A 82 -21.78 -2.69 3.98
C HIS A 82 -20.45 -2.45 4.71
N VAL A 83 -19.35 -2.86 4.09
CA VAL A 83 -18.01 -2.77 4.66
C VAL A 83 -17.00 -2.26 3.65
N VAL A 84 -15.91 -1.71 4.18
CA VAL A 84 -14.72 -1.35 3.41
C VAL A 84 -13.61 -2.32 3.81
N VAL A 85 -13.14 -3.10 2.85
CA VAL A 85 -12.14 -4.16 3.07
C VAL A 85 -10.78 -3.65 2.61
N LYS A 86 -9.87 -3.40 3.56
CA LYS A 86 -8.49 -3.01 3.27
C LYS A 86 -7.61 -4.25 3.26
N VAL A 87 -7.00 -4.55 2.12
CA VAL A 87 -6.16 -5.74 1.93
C VAL A 87 -4.71 -5.31 1.75
N GLN A 88 -3.84 -5.76 2.65
CA GLN A 88 -2.41 -5.46 2.60
C GLN A 88 -1.75 -6.19 1.42
N HIS A 89 -0.88 -5.51 0.68
CA HIS A 89 -0.06 -6.16 -0.33
C HIS A 89 0.94 -7.11 0.34
N ARG A 90 1.08 -8.34 -0.16
CA ARG A 90 2.07 -9.31 0.36
C ARG A 90 3.51 -8.75 0.36
N SER A 91 3.82 -7.86 -0.58
CA SER A 91 5.11 -7.18 -0.66
C SER A 91 5.33 -6.15 0.45
N ALA A 92 4.28 -5.66 1.11
CA ALA A 92 4.37 -4.57 2.08
C ALA A 92 5.31 -4.90 3.25
N ARG A 93 5.25 -6.12 3.79
CA ARG A 93 6.11 -6.57 4.89
C ARG A 93 7.59 -6.62 4.48
N ARG A 94 7.88 -7.10 3.26
CA ARG A 94 9.25 -7.10 2.71
C ARG A 94 9.73 -5.66 2.46
N MET A 95 8.85 -4.81 1.94
CA MET A 95 9.16 -3.41 1.69
C MET A 95 9.52 -2.69 2.99
N MET A 96 8.71 -2.86 4.04
CA MET A 96 8.94 -2.22 5.33
C MET A 96 10.25 -2.66 6.00
N ARG A 97 10.61 -3.95 5.90
CA ARG A 97 11.92 -4.44 6.35
C ARG A 97 13.08 -3.79 5.60
N SER A 98 12.95 -3.68 4.28
CA SER A 98 13.95 -3.00 3.46
C SER A 98 14.04 -1.52 3.80
N ASP A 99 12.92 -0.85 4.03
CA ASP A 99 12.91 0.57 4.42
C ASP A 99 13.63 0.78 5.75
N LEU A 100 13.37 -0.06 6.75
CA LEU A 100 14.03 0.04 8.04
C LEU A 100 15.54 -0.20 7.93
N ALA A 101 15.96 -1.22 7.17
CA ALA A 101 17.38 -1.49 6.92
C ALA A 101 18.07 -0.30 6.25
N ASN A 102 17.40 0.33 5.29
CA ASN A 102 17.90 1.51 4.59
C ASN A 102 18.02 2.73 5.52
N LEU A 103 17.05 2.94 6.43
CA LEU A 103 17.11 4.00 7.43
C LEU A 103 18.30 3.82 8.37
N VAL A 104 18.55 2.59 8.84
CA VAL A 104 19.72 2.27 9.67
C VAL A 104 21.03 2.49 8.92
N ALA A 105 21.10 2.12 7.64
CA ALA A 105 22.28 2.37 6.83
C ALA A 105 22.55 3.87 6.63
N LEU A 106 21.50 4.68 6.44
CA LEU A 106 21.62 6.13 6.33
C LEU A 106 22.04 6.78 7.65
N SER A 107 21.54 6.32 8.80
CA SER A 107 21.95 6.90 10.09
C SER A 107 23.44 6.70 10.36
N GLY A 108 24.00 5.54 9.99
CA GLY A 108 25.43 5.28 10.13
C GLY A 108 26.33 6.03 9.14
N LEU A 109 25.77 6.70 8.13
CA LEU A 109 26.50 7.60 7.22
C LEU A 109 26.46 9.07 7.69
N MET A 110 25.61 9.39 8.67
CA MET A 110 25.50 10.72 9.27
C MET A 110 26.34 10.87 10.55
N GLU A 111 26.94 9.77 11.02
CA GLU A 111 28.08 9.76 11.97
C GLU A 111 29.40 9.80 11.20
#